data_AF-A0A2E1XAD0-F1
#
_entry.id   AF-A0A2E1XAD0-F1
#
_cell.length_a   1.000
_cell.length_b   1.000
_cell.length_c   1.000
_cell.angle_alpha   90.00
_cell.angle_beta   90.00
_cell.angle_gamma   90.00
#
_symmetry.space_group_name_H-M   'P 1'
#
loop_
_entity.id
_entity.type
_entity.pdbx_description
1 polymer ?
#
loop_
_entity_poly.entity_id
_entity_poly.type
_entity_poly.pdbx_seq_one_letter_code
_entity_poly.pdbx_strand_id
1 'polypeptide(L)'
;MTAVAAAALSIAYPSAAADLRPDQKQAVEKMLAQLEPSMREPMRAQIERSVALLNKEQVAMLVASMEESDSGAQEMTDEIIEEEPVASPEDLAYNRQQYEPVIRANWQAQKSFDNFVDAELAAKCPSRDRYAVYGSGYRYELRQLAPNWPRASNNVDADVAILSGSYAPQDGRYQFDFSKVRTSYDKQAVSAAVAKACAEWSKEAAAFQAKAKPLQAAEDFDGLFALERSAQGKVEPIESTLDEVLNVQAPAADYALYTALQNGRRVN
;
A
#
# COMPACT_ATOMS: atom_id res chain seq x y z
N MET A 1 -46.77 -19.32 -2.48
CA MET A 1 -45.71 -18.32 -2.21
C MET A 1 -44.57 -19.05 -1.55
N THR A 2 -43.43 -19.03 -2.22
CA THR A 2 -42.37 -20.04 -2.15
C THR A 2 -41.32 -19.62 -1.11
N ALA A 3 -40.97 -20.54 -0.22
CA ALA A 3 -39.91 -20.37 0.77
C ALA A 3 -38.52 -20.37 0.08
N VAL A 4 -37.68 -19.40 0.40
CA VAL A 4 -36.27 -19.39 0.00
C VAL A 4 -35.46 -19.97 1.16
N ALA A 5 -34.99 -21.20 0.97
CA ALA A 5 -34.01 -21.84 1.85
C ALA A 5 -32.61 -21.30 1.51
N ALA A 6 -31.95 -20.70 2.50
CA ALA A 6 -30.54 -20.34 2.40
C ALA A 6 -29.69 -21.60 2.60
N ALA A 7 -29.07 -22.08 1.51
CA ALA A 7 -28.08 -23.14 1.56
C ALA A 7 -26.75 -22.55 2.04
N ALA A 8 -26.40 -22.81 3.31
CA ALA A 8 -25.06 -22.56 3.82
C ALA A 8 -24.11 -23.64 3.28
N LEU A 9 -23.18 -23.26 2.41
CA LEU A 9 -22.05 -24.10 2.01
C LEU A 9 -21.07 -24.18 3.20
N SER A 10 -21.17 -25.23 4.00
CA SER A 10 -20.15 -25.59 4.99
C SER A 10 -18.95 -26.22 4.27
N ILE A 11 -17.89 -25.44 4.07
CA ILE A 11 -16.58 -25.99 3.69
C ILE A 11 -16.02 -26.70 4.93
N ALA A 12 -16.28 -28.01 5.04
CA ALA A 12 -15.64 -28.87 6.02
C ALA A 12 -14.17 -29.05 5.64
N TYR A 13 -13.28 -28.26 6.21
CA TYR A 13 -11.87 -28.61 6.25
C TYR A 13 -11.69 -29.78 7.22
N PRO A 14 -10.96 -30.85 6.84
CA PRO A 14 -10.68 -31.93 7.76
C PRO A 14 -9.88 -31.38 8.95
N SER A 15 -10.50 -31.41 10.13
CA SER A 15 -9.85 -31.20 11.42
C SER A 15 -9.00 -32.43 11.71
N ALA A 16 -7.80 -32.49 11.13
CA ALA A 16 -6.77 -33.35 11.66
C ALA A 16 -6.23 -32.67 12.93
N ALA A 17 -6.54 -33.24 14.09
CA ALA A 17 -5.95 -32.83 15.35
C ALA A 17 -4.41 -32.87 15.22
N ALA A 18 -3.74 -31.81 15.65
CA ALA A 18 -2.28 -31.78 15.61
C ALA A 18 -1.74 -32.86 16.57
N ASP A 19 -0.67 -33.58 16.17
CA ASP A 19 0.00 -34.52 17.07
C ASP A 19 0.83 -33.73 18.10
N LEU A 20 0.19 -33.37 19.21
CA LEU A 20 0.76 -32.52 20.24
C LEU A 20 1.53 -33.33 21.29
N ARG A 21 2.68 -32.79 21.70
CA ARG A 21 3.42 -33.27 22.87
C ARG A 21 2.60 -33.04 24.17
N PRO A 22 2.86 -33.77 25.27
CA PRO A 22 2.12 -33.60 26.51
C PRO A 22 2.12 -32.16 27.08
N ASP A 23 3.25 -31.45 27.00
CA ASP A 23 3.38 -30.04 27.39
C ASP A 23 2.47 -29.12 26.56
N GLN A 24 2.42 -29.35 25.26
CA GLN A 24 1.58 -28.61 24.33
C GLN A 24 0.10 -28.86 24.58
N LYS A 25 -0.31 -30.11 24.85
CA LYS A 25 -1.70 -30.44 25.20
C LYS A 25 -2.16 -29.71 26.46
N GLN A 26 -1.31 -29.65 27.48
CA GLN A 26 -1.61 -28.95 28.72
C GLN A 26 -1.77 -27.44 28.50
N ALA A 27 -0.92 -26.83 27.66
CA ALA A 27 -1.04 -25.42 27.31
C ALA A 27 -2.34 -25.12 26.53
N VAL A 28 -2.71 -25.97 25.56
CA VAL A 28 -3.98 -25.84 24.82
C VAL A 28 -5.18 -25.86 25.76
N GLU A 29 -5.25 -26.81 26.70
CA GLU A 29 -6.37 -26.88 27.65
C GLU A 29 -6.43 -25.66 28.57
N LYS A 30 -5.28 -25.16 29.03
CA LYS A 30 -5.24 -23.90 29.80
C LYS A 30 -5.75 -22.71 28.98
N MET A 31 -5.39 -22.62 27.70
CA MET A 31 -5.81 -21.53 26.83
C MET A 31 -7.31 -21.59 26.54
N LEU A 32 -7.84 -22.80 26.35
CA LEU A 32 -9.27 -23.03 26.19
C LEU A 32 -10.05 -22.74 27.47
N ALA A 33 -9.47 -23.00 28.65
CA ALA A 33 -10.12 -22.70 29.92
C ALA A 33 -10.34 -21.20 30.14
N GLN A 34 -9.45 -20.35 29.61
CA GLN A 34 -9.57 -18.88 29.64
C GLN A 34 -10.62 -18.33 28.66
N LEU A 35 -11.09 -19.13 27.70
CA LEU A 35 -12.16 -18.73 26.80
C LEU A 35 -13.54 -19.05 27.39
N GLU A 36 -14.52 -18.22 27.00
CA GLU A 36 -15.93 -18.49 27.21
C GLU A 36 -16.31 -19.89 26.70
N PRO A 37 -17.13 -20.68 27.43
CA PRO A 37 -17.45 -22.07 27.07
C PRO A 37 -17.96 -22.26 25.64
N SER A 38 -18.72 -21.29 25.12
CA SER A 38 -19.25 -21.30 23.74
C SER A 38 -18.18 -21.15 22.66
N MET A 39 -17.01 -20.61 22.99
CA MET A 39 -15.91 -20.32 22.06
C MET A 39 -14.81 -21.37 22.06
N ARG A 40 -14.82 -22.31 23.02
CA ARG A 40 -13.75 -23.32 23.19
C ARG A 40 -13.65 -24.26 21.99
N GLU A 41 -14.75 -24.89 21.60
CA GLU A 41 -14.75 -25.83 20.47
C GLU A 41 -14.44 -25.17 19.12
N PRO A 42 -15.02 -23.99 18.78
CA PRO A 42 -14.64 -23.28 17.57
C PRO A 42 -13.15 -22.91 17.48
N MET A 43 -12.52 -22.59 18.61
CA MET A 43 -11.14 -22.10 18.66
C MET A 43 -10.09 -23.19 18.89
N ARG A 44 -10.48 -24.37 19.38
CA ARG A 44 -9.59 -25.50 19.71
C ARG A 44 -8.60 -25.81 18.59
N ALA A 45 -9.10 -26.03 17.36
CA ALA A 45 -8.23 -26.40 16.23
C ALA A 45 -7.22 -25.31 15.85
N GLN A 46 -7.57 -24.02 16.03
CA GLN A 46 -6.65 -22.91 15.79
C GLN A 46 -5.58 -22.84 16.88
N ILE A 47 -5.97 -23.01 18.15
CA ILE A 47 -5.06 -23.00 19.29
C ILE A 47 -4.08 -24.18 19.20
N GLU A 48 -4.56 -25.38 18.89
CA GLU A 48 -3.71 -26.56 18.71
C GLU A 48 -2.64 -26.34 17.62
N ARG A 49 -3.01 -25.73 16.49
CA ARG A 49 -2.05 -25.41 15.41
C ARG A 49 -0.99 -24.40 15.86
N SER A 50 -1.39 -23.38 16.59
CA SER A 50 -0.46 -22.36 17.10
C SER A 50 0.52 -22.96 18.10
N VAL A 51 0.03 -23.80 19.03
CA VAL A 51 0.86 -24.41 20.08
C VAL A 51 1.75 -25.53 19.53
N ALA A 52 1.33 -26.24 18.48
CA ALA A 52 2.13 -27.28 17.83
C ALA A 52 3.50 -26.78 17.34
N LEU A 53 3.59 -25.51 16.96
CA LEU A 53 4.81 -24.87 16.44
C LEU A 53 5.81 -24.47 17.52
N LEU A 54 5.43 -24.53 18.80
CA LEU A 54 6.25 -24.06 19.91
C LEU A 54 7.21 -25.14 20.43
N ASN A 55 8.45 -24.72 20.74
CA ASN A 55 9.40 -25.55 21.46
C ASN A 55 9.07 -25.61 22.97
N LYS A 56 9.79 -26.43 23.73
CA LYS A 56 9.49 -26.66 25.15
C LYS A 56 9.65 -25.40 26.00
N GLU A 57 10.68 -24.58 25.74
CA GLU A 57 10.91 -23.34 26.48
C GLU A 57 9.78 -22.32 26.23
N GLN A 58 9.32 -22.19 24.98
CA GLN A 58 8.23 -21.30 24.59
C GLN A 58 6.88 -21.74 25.19
N VAL A 59 6.62 -23.06 25.25
CA VAL A 59 5.43 -23.59 25.93
C VAL A 59 5.48 -23.32 27.43
N ALA A 60 6.64 -23.50 28.07
CA ALA A 60 6.80 -23.22 29.49
C ALA A 60 6.59 -21.73 29.83
N MET A 61 7.13 -20.82 29.02
CA MET A 61 6.89 -19.38 29.18
C MET A 61 5.42 -19.00 29.00
N LEU A 62 4.76 -19.59 27.99
CA LEU A 62 3.34 -19.37 27.76
C LEU A 62 2.51 -19.80 28.98
N VAL A 63 2.74 -21.01 29.50
CA VAL A 63 2.01 -21.50 30.69
C VAL A 63 2.32 -20.66 31.93
N ALA A 64 3.58 -20.24 32.13
CA ALA A 64 3.97 -19.39 33.26
C ALA A 64 3.25 -18.04 33.23
N SER A 65 3.18 -17.37 32.08
CA SER A 65 2.44 -16.10 31.94
C SER A 65 0.94 -16.24 32.26
N MET A 66 0.36 -17.41 31.96
CA MET A 66 -1.03 -17.71 32.26
C MET A 66 -1.27 -17.99 33.74
N GLU A 67 -0.29 -18.58 34.43
CA GLU A 67 -0.34 -18.83 35.88
C GLU A 67 -0.08 -17.56 36.69
N GLU A 68 0.76 -16.64 36.20
CA GLU A 68 0.91 -15.30 36.77
C GLU A 68 -0.39 -14.49 36.66
N SER A 69 -1.15 -14.69 35.57
CA SER A 69 -2.47 -14.06 35.38
C SER A 69 -3.54 -14.62 36.34
N ASP A 70 -3.41 -15.87 36.78
CA ASP A 70 -4.38 -16.59 37.63
C ASP A 70 -4.06 -16.47 39.15
N SER A 71 -2.78 -16.27 39.50
CA SER A 71 -2.33 -16.12 40.90
C SER A 71 -2.32 -14.66 41.39
N GLY A 72 -2.64 -13.72 40.51
CA GLY A 72 -2.76 -12.29 40.79
C GLY A 72 -4.08 -11.84 41.40
N ALA A 73 -4.71 -12.64 42.28
CA ALA A 73 -5.65 -12.11 43.28
C ALA A 73 -4.85 -11.42 44.41
N GLN A 74 -3.97 -10.49 44.04
CA GLN A 74 -3.35 -9.57 44.97
C GLN A 74 -4.38 -8.49 45.27
N GLU A 75 -4.57 -8.20 46.57
CA GLU A 75 -5.25 -7.00 47.04
C GLU A 75 -4.81 -5.83 46.17
N MET A 76 -5.75 -5.34 45.34
CA MET A 76 -5.60 -4.05 44.72
C MET A 76 -5.51 -3.05 45.87
N THR A 77 -4.29 -2.69 46.27
CA THR A 77 -4.05 -1.28 46.52
C THR A 77 -4.64 -0.55 45.34
N ASP A 78 -5.47 0.46 45.58
CA ASP A 78 -5.98 1.38 44.56
C ASP A 78 -4.79 2.06 43.85
N GLU A 79 -4.03 1.31 43.06
CA GLU A 79 -3.40 1.82 41.88
C GLU A 79 -4.60 2.12 40.99
N ILE A 80 -4.91 3.41 40.94
CA ILE A 80 -5.75 3.98 39.90
C ILE A 80 -5.12 3.48 38.60
N ILE A 81 -5.64 2.37 38.07
CA ILE A 81 -5.57 2.08 36.65
C ILE A 81 -6.28 3.28 36.07
N GLU A 82 -5.52 4.29 35.62
CA GLU A 82 -6.06 5.31 34.75
C GLU A 82 -6.68 4.53 33.60
N GLU A 83 -8.00 4.37 33.63
CA GLU A 83 -8.74 3.80 32.52
C GLU A 83 -8.22 4.50 31.27
N GLU A 84 -7.63 3.74 30.35
CA GLU A 84 -7.21 4.31 29.07
C GLU A 84 -8.41 5.11 28.55
N PRO A 85 -8.26 6.43 28.36
CA PRO A 85 -9.39 7.29 28.11
C PRO A 85 -10.06 6.84 26.82
N VAL A 86 -11.23 6.23 26.95
CA VAL A 86 -12.03 5.81 25.80
C VAL A 86 -12.54 7.10 25.17
N ALA A 87 -12.11 7.38 23.93
CA ALA A 87 -12.59 8.55 23.21
C ALA A 87 -14.12 8.54 23.14
N SER A 88 -14.74 9.65 23.52
CA SER A 88 -16.18 9.81 23.32
C SER A 88 -16.50 9.90 21.82
N PRO A 89 -17.74 9.57 21.39
CA PRO A 89 -18.18 9.83 20.03
C PRO A 89 -17.96 11.29 19.59
N GLU A 90 -18.09 12.24 20.51
CA GLU A 90 -17.83 13.66 20.29
C GLU A 90 -16.35 13.95 20.01
N ASP A 91 -15.42 13.26 20.68
CA ASP A 91 -13.98 13.42 20.45
C ASP A 91 -13.57 12.85 19.09
N LEU A 92 -14.08 11.68 18.73
CA LEU A 92 -13.85 11.09 17.42
C LEU A 92 -14.45 11.96 16.31
N ALA A 93 -15.64 12.52 16.53
CA ALA A 93 -16.26 13.46 15.59
C ALA A 93 -15.44 14.76 15.43
N TYR A 94 -14.90 15.29 16.53
CA TYR A 94 -14.02 16.47 16.52
C TYR A 94 -12.74 16.21 15.72
N ASN A 95 -12.09 15.06 15.92
CA ASN A 95 -10.90 14.67 15.17
C ASN A 95 -11.24 14.56 13.68
N ARG A 96 -12.35 13.88 13.37
CA ARG A 96 -12.82 13.63 12.00
C ARG A 96 -13.13 14.89 11.22
N GLN A 97 -13.73 15.89 11.86
CA GLN A 97 -14.01 17.18 11.23
C GLN A 97 -12.76 17.90 10.73
N GLN A 98 -11.58 17.63 11.33
CA GLN A 98 -10.31 18.21 10.90
C GLN A 98 -9.69 17.44 9.74
N TYR A 99 -9.54 16.12 9.88
CA TYR A 99 -8.76 15.35 8.90
C TYR A 99 -9.52 14.99 7.63
N GLU A 100 -10.84 14.76 7.70
CA GLU A 100 -11.59 14.25 6.55
C GLU A 100 -11.56 15.24 5.36
N PRO A 101 -11.80 16.54 5.54
CA PRO A 101 -11.69 17.51 4.44
C PRO A 101 -10.29 17.56 3.83
N VAL A 102 -9.24 17.40 4.64
CA VAL A 102 -7.84 17.43 4.19
C VAL A 102 -7.50 16.19 3.37
N ILE A 103 -7.88 14.99 3.83
CA ILE A 103 -7.72 13.74 3.09
C ILE A 103 -8.40 13.86 1.72
N ARG A 104 -9.65 14.34 1.69
CA ARG A 104 -10.41 14.52 0.45
C ARG A 104 -9.75 15.53 -0.49
N ALA A 105 -9.26 16.66 0.04
CA ALA A 105 -8.58 17.68 -0.75
C ALA A 105 -7.24 17.19 -1.33
N ASN A 106 -6.43 16.48 -0.52
CA ASN A 106 -5.19 15.87 -0.98
C ASN A 106 -5.45 14.81 -2.07
N TRP A 107 -6.43 13.93 -1.86
CA TRP A 107 -6.85 12.93 -2.85
C TRP A 107 -7.30 13.59 -4.17
N GLN A 108 -8.12 14.64 -4.09
CA GLN A 108 -8.61 15.36 -5.27
C GLN A 108 -7.46 16.01 -6.04
N ALA A 109 -6.49 16.60 -5.32
CA ALA A 109 -5.28 17.16 -5.92
C ALA A 109 -4.44 16.07 -6.61
N GLN A 110 -4.27 14.92 -5.97
CA GLN A 110 -3.55 13.78 -6.54
C GLN A 110 -4.25 13.21 -7.79
N LYS A 111 -5.58 13.06 -7.79
CA LYS A 111 -6.33 12.68 -9.00
C LYS A 111 -6.18 13.71 -10.13
N SER A 112 -6.21 15.00 -9.79
CA SER A 112 -5.97 16.04 -10.79
C SER A 112 -4.55 15.99 -11.35
N PHE A 113 -3.56 15.71 -10.49
CA PHE A 113 -2.16 15.52 -10.91
C PHE A 113 -2.03 14.33 -11.85
N ASP A 114 -2.55 13.16 -11.46
CA ASP A 114 -2.51 11.92 -12.25
C ASP A 114 -3.08 12.14 -13.65
N ASN A 115 -4.30 12.70 -13.72
CA ASN A 115 -4.97 12.98 -14.99
C ASN A 115 -4.20 14.00 -15.84
N PHE A 116 -3.58 14.99 -15.20
CA PHE A 116 -2.79 16.01 -15.91
C PHE A 116 -1.51 15.40 -16.49
N VAL A 117 -0.75 14.63 -15.72
CA VAL A 117 0.47 13.97 -16.20
C VAL A 117 0.15 12.99 -17.33
N ASP A 118 -0.91 12.18 -17.19
CA ASP A 118 -1.34 11.24 -18.23
C ASP A 118 -1.71 11.98 -19.54
N ALA A 119 -2.46 13.09 -19.43
CA ALA A 119 -2.83 13.90 -20.58
C ALA A 119 -1.61 14.57 -21.24
N GLU A 120 -0.66 15.07 -20.44
CA GLU A 120 0.56 15.69 -20.93
C GLU A 120 1.47 14.68 -21.64
N LEU A 121 1.63 13.47 -21.07
CA LEU A 121 2.35 12.38 -21.71
C LEU A 121 1.70 12.01 -23.04
N ALA A 122 0.38 11.83 -23.07
CA ALA A 122 -0.35 11.51 -24.30
C ALA A 122 -0.26 12.61 -25.37
N ALA A 123 -0.26 13.89 -24.96
CA ALA A 123 -0.21 15.02 -25.88
C ALA A 123 1.19 15.30 -26.44
N LYS A 124 2.24 15.08 -25.63
CA LYS A 124 3.61 15.53 -25.95
C LYS A 124 4.55 14.42 -26.36
N CYS A 125 4.37 13.21 -25.86
CA CYS A 125 5.23 12.09 -26.21
C CYS A 125 4.70 11.42 -27.49
N PRO A 126 5.50 11.36 -28.57
CA PRO A 126 5.10 10.62 -29.76
C PRO A 126 4.91 9.13 -29.43
N SER A 127 3.98 8.47 -30.14
CA SER A 127 3.88 7.00 -30.07
C SER A 127 5.20 6.36 -30.51
N ARG A 128 5.60 5.29 -29.83
CA ARG A 128 6.70 4.39 -30.23
C ARG A 128 6.59 3.89 -31.68
N ASP A 129 5.36 3.74 -32.17
CA ASP A 129 5.10 3.31 -33.56
C ASP A 129 5.67 4.27 -34.60
N ARG A 130 5.85 5.56 -34.26
CA ARG A 130 6.43 6.57 -35.15
C ARG A 130 7.89 6.25 -35.51
N TYR A 131 8.63 5.65 -34.58
CA TYR A 131 10.07 5.39 -34.70
C TYR A 131 10.41 3.91 -34.85
N ALA A 132 9.42 3.02 -34.66
CA ALA A 132 9.58 1.59 -34.86
C ALA A 132 10.03 1.26 -36.30
N VAL A 133 10.84 0.22 -36.43
CA VAL A 133 11.24 -0.39 -37.70
C VAL A 133 10.59 -1.76 -37.80
N TYR A 134 9.83 -1.96 -38.87
CA TYR A 134 9.01 -3.15 -39.11
C TYR A 134 9.59 -4.00 -40.23
N GLY A 135 9.37 -5.32 -40.16
CA GLY A 135 9.51 -6.23 -41.28
C GLY A 135 8.53 -7.40 -41.21
N SER A 136 8.72 -8.43 -42.02
CA SER A 136 7.82 -9.59 -42.08
C SER A 136 7.92 -10.44 -40.80
N GLY A 137 7.14 -10.06 -39.78
CA GLY A 137 7.02 -10.80 -38.51
C GLY A 137 7.89 -10.27 -37.37
N TYR A 138 8.56 -9.14 -37.54
CA TYR A 138 9.38 -8.52 -36.49
C TYR A 138 9.19 -7.00 -36.41
N ARG A 139 9.47 -6.47 -35.22
CA ARG A 139 9.40 -5.05 -34.88
C ARG A 139 10.55 -4.74 -33.94
N TYR A 140 11.34 -3.71 -34.26
CA TYR A 140 12.39 -3.20 -33.39
C TYR A 140 12.12 -1.75 -33.05
N GLU A 141 12.26 -1.39 -31.78
CA GLU A 141 11.95 -0.04 -31.31
C GLU A 141 12.62 0.35 -29.99
N LEU A 142 12.68 1.65 -29.75
CA LEU A 142 12.94 2.16 -28.41
C LEU A 142 11.69 2.02 -27.55
N ARG A 143 11.83 1.53 -26.31
CA ARG A 143 10.69 1.43 -25.37
C ARG A 143 10.13 2.83 -25.11
N GLN A 144 8.82 2.92 -24.99
CA GLN A 144 8.13 4.14 -24.61
C GLN A 144 8.43 4.54 -23.16
N LEU A 145 8.46 5.85 -22.89
CA LEU A 145 8.53 6.36 -21.52
C LEU A 145 7.35 5.82 -20.68
N ALA A 146 7.67 5.27 -19.51
CA ALA A 146 6.73 4.75 -18.52
C ALA A 146 7.15 5.25 -17.12
N PRO A 147 7.08 6.58 -16.88
CA PRO A 147 7.48 7.15 -15.60
C PRO A 147 6.57 6.66 -14.47
N ASN A 148 7.10 6.66 -13.25
CA ASN A 148 6.45 6.15 -12.05
C ASN A 148 6.33 7.22 -10.96
N TRP A 149 5.12 7.35 -10.41
CA TRP A 149 4.83 8.22 -9.27
C TRP A 149 3.67 7.66 -8.44
N PRO A 150 3.51 8.08 -7.16
CA PRO A 150 2.39 7.67 -6.32
C PRO A 150 1.07 8.12 -6.93
N ARG A 151 0.21 7.15 -7.28
CA ARG A 151 -1.11 7.41 -7.87
C ARG A 151 -2.15 7.54 -6.76
N ALA A 152 -3.17 8.37 -7.00
CA ALA A 152 -4.34 8.42 -6.12
C ALA A 152 -5.09 7.08 -6.17
N SER A 153 -5.58 6.65 -5.00
CA SER A 153 -6.52 5.53 -4.89
C SER A 153 -7.77 5.77 -5.72
N ASN A 154 -8.56 4.72 -5.97
CA ASN A 154 -9.82 4.87 -6.70
C ASN A 154 -11.01 5.25 -5.82
N ASN A 155 -10.85 5.30 -4.50
CA ASN A 155 -11.95 5.53 -3.58
C ASN A 155 -11.51 6.37 -2.38
N VAL A 156 -11.89 7.64 -2.40
CA VAL A 156 -11.59 8.58 -1.33
C VAL A 156 -12.26 8.20 0.01
N ASP A 157 -13.41 7.53 -0.01
CA ASP A 157 -14.08 7.11 1.23
C ASP A 157 -13.32 5.95 1.90
N ALA A 158 -12.73 5.06 1.09
CA ALA A 158 -11.83 4.03 1.59
C ALA A 158 -10.55 4.65 2.17
N ASP A 159 -9.99 5.67 1.52
CA ASP A 159 -8.82 6.39 2.05
C ASP A 159 -9.15 7.07 3.38
N VAL A 160 -10.28 7.76 3.49
CA VAL A 160 -10.71 8.37 4.76
C VAL A 160 -10.79 7.31 5.85
N ALA A 161 -11.46 6.18 5.60
CA ALA A 161 -11.63 5.12 6.59
C ALA A 161 -10.29 4.46 7.00
N ILE A 162 -9.46 4.11 6.02
CA ILE A 162 -8.17 3.44 6.25
C ILE A 162 -7.20 4.39 6.96
N LEU A 163 -7.08 5.62 6.46
CA LEU A 163 -6.13 6.58 7.00
C LEU A 163 -6.52 7.01 8.41
N SER A 164 -7.80 7.29 8.66
CA SER A 164 -8.24 7.64 10.01
C SER A 164 -8.09 6.48 10.97
N GLY A 165 -8.50 5.27 10.57
CA GLY A 165 -8.46 4.10 11.46
C GLY A 165 -7.06 3.59 11.75
N SER A 166 -6.09 3.85 10.87
CA SER A 166 -4.73 3.30 11.01
C SER A 166 -3.71 4.31 11.54
N TYR A 167 -3.96 5.62 11.35
CA TYR A 167 -2.95 6.66 11.63
C TYR A 167 -3.41 7.72 12.62
N ALA A 168 -4.70 8.04 12.69
CA ALA A 168 -5.18 9.03 13.66
C ALA A 168 -5.35 8.36 15.04
N PRO A 169 -4.88 8.98 16.14
CA PRO A 169 -5.16 8.51 17.49
C PRO A 169 -6.67 8.41 17.77
N GLN A 170 -7.06 7.35 18.50
CA GLN A 170 -8.46 6.99 18.77
C GLN A 170 -8.80 7.02 20.28
N ASP A 171 -7.89 7.52 21.11
CA ASP A 171 -7.93 7.52 22.58
C ASP A 171 -8.28 8.90 23.17
N GLY A 172 -8.77 9.82 22.33
CA GLY A 172 -9.29 11.09 22.80
C GLY A 172 -9.39 12.14 21.72
N ARG A 173 -9.37 13.40 22.15
CA ARG A 173 -9.47 14.57 21.30
C ARG A 173 -8.08 15.08 20.91
N TYR A 174 -7.89 15.33 19.62
CA TYR A 174 -6.61 15.72 19.05
C TYR A 174 -6.74 16.90 18.10
N GLN A 175 -5.76 17.80 18.15
CA GLN A 175 -5.54 18.85 17.17
C GLN A 175 -4.44 18.40 16.21
N PHE A 176 -4.76 18.35 14.92
CA PHE A 176 -3.80 17.96 13.87
C PHE A 176 -3.23 19.20 13.17
N ASP A 177 -1.98 19.10 12.71
CA ASP A 177 -1.31 20.11 11.90
C ASP A 177 -1.14 19.60 10.46
N PHE A 178 -2.00 20.09 9.57
CA PHE A 178 -1.97 19.76 8.15
C PHE A 178 -1.26 20.82 7.28
N SER A 179 -0.53 21.77 7.89
CA SER A 179 0.11 22.89 7.17
C SER A 179 1.10 22.45 6.07
N LYS A 180 1.65 21.23 6.19
CA LYS A 180 2.56 20.64 5.20
C LYS A 180 1.87 19.76 4.17
N VAL A 181 0.57 19.45 4.34
CA VAL A 181 -0.16 18.61 3.39
C VAL A 181 -0.42 19.40 2.12
N ARG A 182 0.08 18.89 1.00
CA ARG A 182 -0.11 19.52 -0.30
C ARG A 182 -1.49 19.20 -0.85
N THR A 183 -2.17 20.22 -1.36
CA THR A 183 -3.45 20.08 -2.06
C THR A 183 -3.40 20.74 -3.44
N SER A 184 -2.19 20.90 -3.98
CA SER A 184 -1.90 21.48 -5.28
C SER A 184 -0.54 20.99 -5.78
N TYR A 185 -0.24 21.30 -7.04
CA TYR A 185 1.02 20.98 -7.69
C TYR A 185 1.31 22.05 -8.75
N ASP A 186 2.59 22.19 -9.13
CA ASP A 186 2.99 23.13 -10.17
C ASP A 186 2.77 22.52 -11.56
N LYS A 187 1.66 22.89 -12.20
CA LYS A 187 1.32 22.46 -13.57
C LYS A 187 2.42 22.81 -14.58
N GLN A 188 3.04 23.98 -14.46
CA GLN A 188 4.04 24.43 -15.42
C GLN A 188 5.33 23.63 -15.27
N ALA A 189 5.78 23.37 -14.04
CA ALA A 189 6.94 22.53 -13.78
C ALA A 189 6.74 21.10 -14.30
N VAL A 190 5.58 20.50 -14.03
CA VAL A 190 5.23 19.15 -14.53
C VAL A 190 5.20 19.13 -16.05
N SER A 191 4.50 20.09 -16.66
CA SER A 191 4.36 20.21 -18.11
C SER A 191 5.72 20.39 -18.81
N ALA A 192 6.62 21.18 -18.22
CA ALA A 192 7.97 21.39 -18.72
C ALA A 192 8.83 20.13 -18.60
N ALA A 193 8.75 19.41 -17.47
CA ALA A 193 9.47 18.16 -17.26
C ALA A 193 9.04 17.07 -18.26
N VAL A 194 7.72 16.89 -18.45
CA VAL A 194 7.19 15.98 -19.46
C VAL A 194 7.65 16.37 -20.86
N ALA A 195 7.57 17.65 -21.23
CA ALA A 195 8.02 18.12 -22.54
C ALA A 195 9.51 17.83 -22.78
N LYS A 196 10.36 18.09 -21.78
CA LYS A 196 11.79 17.80 -21.84
C LYS A 196 12.06 16.31 -22.03
N ALA A 197 11.45 15.46 -21.22
CA ALA A 197 11.62 14.01 -21.31
C ALA A 197 11.15 13.45 -22.65
N CYS A 198 9.97 13.87 -23.13
CA CYS A 198 9.44 13.46 -24.44
C CYS A 198 10.38 13.91 -25.59
N ALA A 199 10.98 15.11 -25.50
CA ALA A 199 11.91 15.61 -26.51
C ALA A 199 13.24 14.83 -26.51
N GLU A 200 13.79 14.56 -25.34
CA GLU A 200 15.00 13.73 -25.18
C GLU A 200 14.77 12.31 -25.70
N TRP A 201 13.64 11.70 -25.32
CA TRP A 201 13.25 10.38 -25.83
C TRP A 201 13.08 10.38 -27.35
N SER A 202 12.42 11.39 -27.91
CA SER A 202 12.20 11.50 -29.37
C SER A 202 13.51 11.61 -30.14
N LYS A 203 14.52 12.28 -29.56
CA LYS A 203 15.86 12.38 -30.13
C LYS A 203 16.54 11.02 -30.17
N GLU A 204 16.50 10.26 -29.07
CA GLU A 204 17.06 8.91 -29.01
C GLU A 204 16.31 7.93 -29.92
N ALA A 205 14.98 8.02 -29.99
CA ALA A 205 14.15 7.19 -30.86
C ALA A 205 14.42 7.46 -32.35
N ALA A 206 14.60 8.73 -32.74
CA ALA A 206 14.99 9.09 -34.09
C ALA A 206 16.40 8.58 -34.45
N ALA A 207 17.35 8.69 -33.51
CA ALA A 207 18.70 8.17 -33.69
C ALA A 207 18.73 6.64 -33.81
N PHE A 208 17.91 5.94 -33.01
CA PHE A 208 17.69 4.51 -33.12
C PHE A 208 17.14 4.16 -34.51
N GLN A 209 16.04 4.79 -34.95
CA GLN A 209 15.42 4.49 -36.24
C GLN A 209 16.38 4.71 -37.41
N ALA A 210 17.18 5.77 -37.37
CA ALA A 210 18.18 6.06 -38.40
C ALA A 210 19.25 4.97 -38.52
N LYS A 211 19.64 4.33 -37.40
CA LYS A 211 20.59 3.21 -37.37
C LYS A 211 19.93 1.87 -37.69
N ALA A 212 18.67 1.68 -37.30
CA ALA A 212 17.94 0.45 -37.51
C ALA A 212 17.54 0.24 -38.98
N LYS A 213 17.17 1.31 -39.71
CA LYS A 213 16.80 1.24 -41.14
C LYS A 213 17.85 0.57 -42.05
N PRO A 214 19.15 0.93 -42.02
CA PRO A 214 20.14 0.24 -42.85
C PRO A 214 20.37 -1.21 -42.45
N LEU A 215 20.30 -1.55 -41.15
CA LEU A 215 20.40 -2.94 -40.68
C LEU A 215 19.22 -3.78 -41.16
N GLN A 216 18.01 -3.22 -41.09
CA GLN A 216 16.80 -3.81 -41.65
C GLN A 216 16.91 -4.04 -43.16
N ALA A 217 17.40 -3.06 -43.91
CA ALA A 217 17.59 -3.19 -45.36
C ALA A 217 18.63 -4.27 -45.72
N ALA A 218 19.57 -4.54 -44.82
CA ALA A 218 20.58 -5.60 -44.95
C ALA A 218 20.13 -6.96 -44.38
N GLU A 219 18.91 -7.05 -43.83
CA GLU A 219 18.41 -8.22 -43.08
C GLU A 219 19.34 -8.68 -41.93
N ASP A 220 20.07 -7.73 -41.33
CA ASP A 220 20.95 -7.98 -40.19
C ASP A 220 20.15 -7.98 -38.87
N PHE A 221 19.54 -9.12 -38.57
CA PHE A 221 18.72 -9.30 -37.36
C PHE A 221 19.53 -9.26 -36.07
N ASP A 222 20.75 -9.81 -36.07
CA ASP A 222 21.63 -9.78 -34.90
C ASP A 222 22.05 -8.34 -34.60
N GLY A 223 22.36 -7.56 -35.63
CA GLY A 223 22.64 -6.13 -35.52
C GLY A 223 21.44 -5.34 -35.00
N LEU A 224 20.23 -5.62 -35.49
CA LEU A 224 18.99 -4.99 -35.00
C LEU A 224 18.73 -5.30 -33.51
N PHE A 225 18.89 -6.56 -33.11
CA PHE A 225 18.71 -6.98 -31.73
C PHE A 225 19.77 -6.35 -30.80
N ALA A 226 21.04 -6.33 -31.23
CA ALA A 226 22.11 -5.67 -30.49
C ALA A 226 21.87 -4.16 -30.36
N LEU A 227 21.41 -3.51 -31.43
CA LEU A 227 21.08 -2.09 -31.44
C LEU A 227 19.93 -1.80 -30.47
N GLU A 228 18.83 -2.54 -30.53
CA GLU A 228 17.69 -2.38 -29.62
C GLU A 228 18.12 -2.52 -28.17
N ARG A 229 18.82 -3.61 -27.83
CA ARG A 229 19.33 -3.84 -26.47
C ARG A 229 20.22 -2.69 -25.98
N SER A 230 21.09 -2.17 -26.83
CA SER A 230 21.95 -1.03 -26.48
C SER A 230 21.17 0.28 -26.30
N ALA A 231 20.12 0.48 -27.10
CA ALA A 231 19.30 1.68 -27.07
C ALA A 231 18.38 1.73 -25.85
N GLN A 232 17.93 0.58 -25.33
CA GLN A 232 17.10 0.54 -24.11
C GLN A 232 17.77 1.24 -22.91
N GLY A 233 19.10 1.11 -22.77
CA GLY A 233 19.87 1.80 -21.73
C GLY A 233 19.89 3.32 -21.83
N LYS A 234 19.32 3.91 -22.90
CA LYS A 234 19.16 5.37 -23.06
C LYS A 234 17.83 5.89 -22.52
N VAL A 235 16.82 5.03 -22.36
CA VAL A 235 15.49 5.44 -21.90
C VAL A 235 15.48 5.66 -20.38
N GLU A 236 16.14 4.77 -19.64
CA GLU A 236 16.14 4.75 -18.18
C GLU A 236 16.61 6.07 -17.52
N PRO A 237 17.69 6.74 -17.97
CA PRO A 237 18.09 8.02 -17.38
C PRO A 237 17.08 9.16 -17.63
N ILE A 238 16.41 9.12 -18.80
CA ILE A 238 15.38 10.12 -19.16
C ILE A 238 14.17 9.95 -18.24
N GLU A 239 13.75 8.70 -18.03
CA GLU A 239 12.65 8.40 -17.12
C GLU A 239 13.00 8.70 -15.67
N SER A 240 14.17 8.31 -15.18
CA SER A 240 14.59 8.59 -13.80
C SER A 240 14.53 10.09 -13.49
N THR A 241 14.95 10.93 -14.44
CA THR A 241 14.87 12.39 -14.29
C THR A 241 13.42 12.87 -14.25
N LEU A 242 12.54 12.28 -15.06
CA LEU A 242 11.12 12.60 -15.05
C LEU A 242 10.47 12.15 -13.74
N ASP A 243 10.77 10.93 -13.28
CA ASP A 243 10.28 10.34 -12.04
C ASP A 243 10.62 11.21 -10.85
N GLU A 244 11.87 11.68 -10.74
CA GLU A 244 12.28 12.60 -9.67
C GLU A 244 11.39 13.84 -9.61
N VAL A 245 11.12 14.47 -10.76
CA VAL A 245 10.25 15.66 -10.81
C VAL A 245 8.81 15.31 -10.46
N LEU A 246 8.27 14.23 -11.00
CA LEU A 246 6.89 13.82 -10.73
C LEU A 246 6.69 13.46 -9.26
N ASN A 247 7.65 12.76 -8.63
CA ASN A 247 7.61 12.44 -7.21
C ASN A 247 7.74 13.70 -6.33
N VAL A 248 8.53 14.71 -6.74
CA VAL A 248 8.58 15.98 -6.01
C VAL A 248 7.26 16.76 -6.10
N GLN A 249 6.56 16.66 -7.23
CA GLN A 249 5.34 17.44 -7.50
C GLN A 249 4.05 16.74 -7.07
N ALA A 250 4.04 15.41 -6.97
CA ALA A 250 2.86 14.63 -6.59
C ALA A 250 2.39 15.00 -5.17
N PRO A 251 1.13 15.44 -4.99
CA PRO A 251 0.61 15.86 -3.68
C PRO A 251 0.71 14.83 -2.55
N ALA A 252 0.77 13.53 -2.85
CA ALA A 252 0.83 12.45 -1.87
C ALA A 252 2.25 11.89 -1.61
N ALA A 253 3.29 12.40 -2.27
CA ALA A 253 4.60 11.74 -2.29
C ALA A 253 5.48 11.98 -1.04
N ASP A 254 5.26 13.04 -0.28
CA ASP A 254 6.11 13.41 0.86
C ASP A 254 5.63 12.89 2.22
N TYR A 255 4.62 12.01 2.23
CA TYR A 255 4.00 11.42 3.43
C TYR A 255 3.52 12.44 4.48
N ALA A 256 3.36 13.72 4.11
CA ALA A 256 2.98 14.77 5.06
C ALA A 256 1.61 14.51 5.71
N LEU A 257 0.65 13.95 4.95
CA LEU A 257 -0.67 13.59 5.46
C LEU A 257 -0.60 12.52 6.56
N TYR A 258 0.14 11.44 6.32
CA TYR A 258 0.35 10.36 7.30
C TYR A 258 1.03 10.90 8.56
N THR A 259 2.08 11.70 8.36
CA THR A 259 2.83 12.32 9.46
C THR A 259 1.92 13.21 10.30
N ALA A 260 1.07 14.02 9.66
CA ALA A 260 0.13 14.89 10.36
C ALA A 260 -0.89 14.09 11.19
N LEU A 261 -1.43 13.00 10.63
CA LEU A 261 -2.39 12.12 11.33
C LEU A 261 -1.77 11.44 12.55
N GLN A 262 -0.54 10.92 12.43
CA GLN A 262 0.14 10.23 13.54
C GLN A 262 0.55 11.17 14.67
N ASN A 263 0.84 12.44 14.36
CA ASN A 263 1.42 13.40 15.31
C ASN A 263 0.40 14.44 15.79
N GLY A 264 -0.89 14.07 15.85
CA GLY A 264 -1.91 14.89 16.48
C GLY A 264 -1.53 15.21 17.93
N ARG A 265 -1.82 16.45 18.39
CA ARG A 265 -1.61 16.86 19.77
C ARG A 265 -2.88 16.70 20.56
N ARG A 266 -2.84 15.95 21.65
CA ARG A 266 -4.00 15.77 22.52
C ARG A 266 -4.46 17.10 23.10
N VAL A 267 -5.77 17.33 23.12
CA VAL A 267 -6.41 18.53 23.66
C VAL A 267 -7.38 18.11 24.76
N ASN A 268 -7.21 18.70 25.95
CA ASN A 268 -8.08 18.48 27.11
C ASN A 268 -9.30 19.41 27.07
#